data_AF-A0AA47BUP4-F1
#
_entry.id   AF-A0AA47BUP4-F1
#
_cell.length_a   1.000
_cell.length_b   1.000
_cell.length_c   1.000
_cell.angle_alpha   90.00
_cell.angle_beta   90.00
_cell.angle_gamma   90.00
#
_symmetry.space_group_name_H-M   'P 1'
#
loop_
_entity.id
_entity.type
_entity.pdbx_description
1 polymer ?
#
loop_
_entity_poly.entity_id
_entity_poly.type
_entity_poly.pdbx_seq_one_letter_code
_entity_poly.pdbx_strand_id
1 'polypeptide(L)'
;NSGNGTANTAQFNFPTGVAVDSSGNFYVADANNHRIRKITPGGVVNTIAGTDTPGFADGIGNTAQFNYPTGVAVDSFGNVYV
;
A
#
# COMPACT_ATOMS: atom_id res chain seq x y z
N ASN A 1 -12.66 5.62 -5.77
CA ASN A 1 -12.92 6.40 -4.55
C ASN A 1 -11.93 5.86 -3.52
N SER A 2 -10.91 6.64 -3.15
CA SER A 2 -9.63 6.09 -2.66
C SER A 2 -9.11 6.85 -1.42
N GLY A 3 -10.00 7.13 -0.46
CA GLY A 3 -9.72 7.95 0.73
C GLY A 3 -8.66 7.38 1.67
N ASN A 4 -7.75 8.25 2.12
CA ASN A 4 -6.92 8.05 3.31
C ASN A 4 -7.75 8.42 4.55
N GLY A 5 -7.70 7.63 5.61
CA GLY A 5 -8.57 7.77 6.78
C GLY A 5 -8.31 6.69 7.83
N THR A 6 -9.11 6.69 8.91
CA THR A 6 -9.17 5.54 9.81
C THR A 6 -9.69 4.31 9.05
N ALA A 7 -9.40 3.11 9.52
CA ALA A 7 -9.71 1.85 8.82
C ALA A 7 -11.20 1.73 8.45
N ASN A 8 -12.08 2.41 9.18
CA ASN A 8 -13.52 2.43 8.94
C ASN A 8 -13.97 3.34 7.80
N THR A 9 -13.11 4.24 7.29
CA THR A 9 -13.39 5.13 6.16
C THR A 9 -12.47 4.92 4.97
N ALA A 10 -11.32 4.29 5.18
CA ALA A 10 -10.40 3.92 4.12
C ALA A 10 -11.04 2.89 3.18
N GLN A 11 -10.88 3.11 1.88
CA GLN A 11 -11.35 2.20 0.85
C GLN A 11 -10.17 1.52 0.15
N PHE A 12 -10.35 0.23 -0.13
CA PHE A 12 -9.46 -0.62 -0.90
C PHE A 12 -10.22 -1.12 -2.12
N ASN A 13 -9.51 -1.39 -3.21
CA ASN A 13 -10.07 -1.91 -4.44
C ASN A 13 -9.26 -3.12 -4.90
N PHE A 14 -9.85 -4.30 -4.73
CA PHE A 14 -9.22 -5.59 -5.00
C PHE A 14 -7.85 -5.75 -4.31
N PRO A 15 -7.79 -5.72 -2.96
CA PRO A 15 -6.55 -5.96 -2.24
C PRO A 15 -6.09 -7.42 -2.42
N THR A 16 -4.83 -7.61 -2.76
CA THR A 16 -4.29 -8.91 -3.24
C THR A 16 -3.24 -9.52 -2.32
N GLY A 17 -2.37 -8.70 -1.73
CA GLY A 17 -1.27 -9.13 -0.87
C GLY A 17 -1.19 -8.32 0.41
N VAL A 18 -0.72 -8.95 1.48
CA VAL A 18 -0.49 -8.31 2.78
C VAL A 18 0.81 -8.79 3.43
N ALA A 19 1.54 -7.88 4.05
CA ALA A 19 2.71 -8.16 4.89
C ALA A 19 2.65 -7.35 6.18
N VAL A 20 3.29 -7.82 7.25
CA VAL A 20 3.28 -7.17 8.57
C VAL A 20 4.70 -6.99 9.06
N ASP A 21 5.05 -5.77 9.48
CA ASP A 21 6.37 -5.49 10.08
C ASP A 21 6.41 -5.82 11.58
N SER A 22 7.61 -5.76 12.17
CA SER A 22 7.83 -6.04 13.60
C SER A 22 7.13 -5.05 14.54
N SER A 23 6.71 -3.89 14.03
CA SER A 23 5.93 -2.88 14.77
C SER A 23 4.43 -3.07 14.63
N GLY A 24 3.99 -4.12 13.92
CA GLY A 24 2.58 -4.44 13.69
C GLY A 24 1.91 -3.56 12.63
N ASN A 25 2.66 -2.85 11.79
CA ASN A 25 2.05 -2.17 10.64
C ASN A 25 1.79 -3.17 9.52
N PHE A 26 0.61 -3.08 8.92
CA PHE A 26 0.24 -3.86 7.74
C PHE A 26 0.57 -3.09 6.48
N TYR A 27 1.11 -3.77 5.47
CA TYR A 27 1.36 -3.26 4.14
C TYR A 27 0.47 -4.05 3.19
N VAL A 28 -0.30 -3.37 2.35
CA VAL A 28 -1.33 -3.98 1.51
C VAL A 28 -1.12 -3.53 0.07
N ALA A 29 -1.08 -4.50 -0.85
CA ALA A 29 -1.17 -4.25 -2.28
C ALA A 29 -2.65 -3.96 -2.64
N ASP A 30 -2.96 -2.70 -2.96
CA ASP A 30 -4.30 -2.22 -3.31
C ASP A 30 -4.44 -2.19 -4.84
N ALA A 31 -4.62 -3.38 -5.42
CA ALA A 31 -4.23 -3.68 -6.79
C ALA A 31 -4.94 -2.83 -7.85
N ASN A 32 -6.27 -2.70 -7.74
CA ASN A 32 -7.04 -1.89 -8.70
C ASN A 32 -6.94 -0.38 -8.42
N ASN A 33 -6.34 0.02 -7.29
CA ASN A 33 -5.96 1.40 -7.05
C ASN A 33 -4.46 1.64 -7.34
N HIS A 34 -3.73 0.69 -7.93
CA HIS A 34 -2.37 0.90 -8.42
C HIS A 34 -1.40 1.46 -7.36
N ARG A 35 -1.54 0.99 -6.11
CA ARG A 35 -0.82 1.57 -4.96
C ARG A 35 -0.58 0.58 -3.83
N ILE A 36 0.34 0.95 -2.94
CA ILE A 36 0.64 0.24 -1.70
C ILE A 36 0.16 1.07 -0.52
N ARG A 37 -0.57 0.43 0.38
CA ARG A 37 -1.16 1.05 1.57
C ARG A 37 -0.45 0.56 2.81
N LYS A 38 -0.26 1.44 3.79
CA LYS A 38 0.17 1.11 5.14
C LYS A 38 -0.98 1.33 6.11
N ILE A 39 -1.21 0.36 6.99
CA ILE A 39 -2.18 0.42 8.08
C ILE A 39 -1.41 0.33 9.39
N THR A 40 -1.55 1.32 10.26
CA THR A 40 -0.92 1.28 11.59
C THR A 40 -1.72 0.42 12.56
N PRO A 41 -1.15 -0.04 13.69
CA PRO A 41 -1.91 -0.72 14.74
C PRO A 41 -3.10 0.09 15.27
N GLY A 42 -3.02 1.44 15.21
CA GLY A 42 -4.14 2.34 15.52
C GLY A 42 -5.22 2.42 14.44
N GLY A 43 -5.12 1.62 13.38
CA GLY A 43 -6.07 1.59 12.29
C GLY A 43 -6.00 2.79 11.35
N VAL A 44 -4.87 3.51 11.27
CA VAL A 44 -4.72 4.63 10.32
C VAL A 44 -4.21 4.10 9.00
N VAL A 45 -4.89 4.42 7.89
CA VAL A 45 -4.52 3.97 6.54
C VAL A 45 -3.93 5.11 5.72
N ASN A 46 -2.71 4.89 5.21
CA ASN A 46 -1.99 5.83 4.35
C ASN A 46 -1.53 5.15 3.07
N THR A 47 -1.53 5.87 1.94
CA THR A 47 -0.80 5.43 0.73
C THR A 47 0.68 5.74 0.91
N ILE A 48 1.53 4.73 0.76
CA ILE A 48 2.99 4.91 0.87
C ILE A 48 3.69 4.93 -0.48
N ALA A 49 3.09 4.34 -1.52
CA ALA A 49 3.59 4.40 -2.90
C ALA A 49 2.46 4.17 -3.90
N GLY A 50 2.53 4.75 -5.11
CA GLY A 50 1.51 4.61 -6.16
C GLY A 50 0.72 5.89 -6.47
N THR A 51 0.13 5.96 -7.67
CA THR A 51 -0.50 7.17 -8.25
C THR A 51 -1.99 7.02 -8.59
N ASP A 52 -2.64 5.93 -8.18
CA ASP A 52 -4.00 5.56 -8.65
C ASP A 52 -4.10 5.35 -10.19
N THR A 53 -2.98 5.35 -10.91
CA THR A 53 -2.90 5.14 -12.37
C THR A 53 -1.90 4.01 -12.66
N PRO A 54 -2.24 3.02 -13.51
CA PRO A 54 -1.32 1.96 -13.86
C PRO A 54 -0.07 2.50 -14.57
N GLY A 55 1.09 1.94 -14.25
CA GLY A 55 2.34 2.28 -14.91
C GLY A 55 3.53 1.52 -14.33
N PHE A 56 4.72 1.90 -14.79
CA PHE A 56 6.00 1.25 -14.45
C PHE A 56 7.08 2.28 -14.11
N ALA A 57 6.70 3.54 -13.88
CA ALA A 57 7.64 4.59 -13.54
C ALA A 57 8.18 4.37 -12.12
N ASP A 58 9.49 4.30 -12.00
CA ASP A 58 10.16 4.39 -10.71
C ASP A 58 10.00 5.79 -10.11
N GLY A 59 10.05 5.87 -8.79
CA GLY A 59 9.91 7.13 -8.08
C GLY A 59 9.86 6.94 -6.58
N ILE A 60 9.69 8.05 -5.86
CA ILE A 60 9.51 8.07 -4.42
C ILE A 60 8.03 8.26 -4.12
N GLY A 61 7.47 7.35 -3.32
CA GLY A 61 6.10 7.44 -2.82
C GLY A 61 5.05 7.59 -3.92
N ASN A 62 4.31 8.69 -3.90
CA ASN A 62 3.21 8.96 -4.84
C ASN A 62 3.65 9.34 -6.27
N THR A 63 4.95 9.24 -6.57
CA THR A 63 5.46 9.38 -7.94
C THR A 63 5.80 8.04 -8.59
N ALA A 64 5.99 6.98 -7.78
CA ALA A 64 6.13 5.62 -8.29
C ALA A 64 4.78 5.12 -8.84
N GLN A 65 4.81 4.38 -9.93
CA GLN A 65 3.63 3.79 -10.56
C GLN A 65 3.69 2.26 -10.49
N PHE A 66 2.54 1.65 -10.19
CA PHE A 66 2.38 0.21 -10.18
C PHE A 66 1.26 -0.21 -11.13
N ASN A 67 1.44 -1.32 -11.82
CA ASN A 67 0.39 -1.90 -12.64
C ASN A 67 -0.12 -3.18 -11.97
N TYR A 68 -1.27 -3.08 -11.28
CA TYR A 68 -1.89 -4.17 -10.51
C TYR A 68 -0.90 -4.89 -9.56
N PRO A 69 -0.38 -4.22 -8.52
CA PRO A 69 0.50 -4.88 -7.56
C PRO A 69 -0.23 -6.06 -6.91
N THR A 70 0.45 -7.20 -6.79
CA THR A 70 -0.13 -8.45 -6.26
C THR A 70 0.55 -8.92 -4.98
N GLY A 71 1.88 -8.86 -4.96
CA GLY A 71 2.70 -9.21 -3.81
C GLY A 71 3.07 -7.97 -2.99
N VAL A 72 3.26 -8.19 -1.70
CA VAL A 72 4.02 -7.27 -0.85
C VAL A 72 4.72 -8.11 0.22
N ALA A 73 5.98 -7.78 0.51
CA ALA A 73 6.77 -8.36 1.58
C ALA A 73 7.47 -7.24 2.36
N VAL A 74 7.78 -7.46 3.63
CA VAL A 74 8.50 -6.49 4.46
C VAL A 74 9.58 -7.20 5.25
N ASP A 75 10.76 -6.60 5.35
CA ASP A 75 11.87 -7.14 6.14
C ASP A 75 11.89 -6.59 7.57
N SER A 76 12.84 -7.06 8.39
CA SER A 76 13.00 -6.63 9.78
C SER A 76 13.46 -5.17 9.94
N PHE A 77 13.97 -4.55 8.86
CA PHE A 77 14.36 -3.14 8.83
C PHE A 77 13.21 -2.23 8.38
N GLY A 78 12.07 -2.81 7.98
CA GLY A 78 10.91 -2.08 7.50
C GLY A 78 10.96 -1.73 6.01
N ASN A 79 11.88 -2.33 5.24
CA ASN A 79 11.90 -2.18 3.79
C ASN A 79 10.74 -2.98 3.18
N VAL A 80 10.01 -2.36 2.25
CA VAL A 80 8.85 -2.96 1.59
C VAL A 80 9.23 -3.35 0.16
N TYR A 81 8.94 -4.60 -0.18
CA TYR A 81 9.16 -5.20 -1.50
C TYR A 81 7.80 -5.48 -2.14
N VAL A 82 7.64 -5.19 -3.43
CA VAL A 82 6.38 -5.26 -4.19
C VAL A 82 6.61 -6.03 -5.47
#